data_AF-A0A223P5H8-F1
#
_entry.id   AF-A0A223P5H8-F1
#
_cell.length_a   1.000
_cell.length_b   1.000
_cell.length_c   1.000
_cell.angle_alpha   90.00
_cell.angle_beta   90.00
_cell.angle_gamma   90.00
#
_symmetry.space_group_name_H-M   'P 1'
#
loop_
_entity.id
_entity.type
_entity.pdbx_description
1 polymer ?
#
loop_
_entity_poly.entity_id
_entity_poly.type
_entity_poly.pdbx_seq_one_letter_code
_entity_poly.pdbx_strand_id
1 'polypeptide(L)'
;MVRRLIIVTFTWLLCLYLPVAKAADTGQHGALFKIQNAQHTLYLFGTIHVGADNFYPLDAQVMQALEQAPAIALEIDPQKIPAMQAAVLQYGFYPDGKSYRTELAPPLRQQVETALTKYHIAPDAVTRFRPWMIASLLTIQEFGSKGYRSELAVDSYLADVVRKRNKPVIELESAAAQLALFGALSEKQQNQLLEDTIKELNDPDDAAKVVALAECWRTGNLTGLQALLDDMASDKSFVGRFTKEVLLDQRNPLLTDRLSALLQQQDGIFAAMGILHLVGTTGVPALLRQRGYKVERIY
;
A
#
# COMPACT_ATOMS: atom_id res chain seq x y z
N MET A 1 -18.89 -18.71 4.64
CA MET A 1 -17.48 -18.83 5.09
C MET A 1 -16.87 -17.45 4.90
N VAL A 2 -16.27 -16.90 5.95
CA VAL A 2 -15.99 -15.46 6.07
C VAL A 2 -14.54 -15.18 5.66
N ARG A 3 -14.36 -14.13 4.85
CA ARG A 3 -13.32 -13.92 3.81
C ARG A 3 -12.32 -12.81 4.18
N ARG A 4 -11.14 -12.70 3.54
CA ARG A 4 -9.91 -12.06 4.11
C ARG A 4 -9.06 -11.16 3.16
N LEU A 5 -8.44 -10.03 3.60
CA LEU A 5 -7.36 -9.28 2.87
C LEU A 5 -6.35 -8.47 3.79
N ILE A 6 -5.08 -8.30 3.36
CA ILE A 6 -4.01 -7.38 3.88
C ILE A 6 -2.93 -6.99 2.82
N ILE A 7 -2.28 -5.78 2.88
CA ILE A 7 -1.12 -5.33 2.04
C ILE A 7 -0.04 -4.54 2.83
N VAL A 8 1.29 -4.80 2.66
CA VAL A 8 2.47 -3.90 2.93
C VAL A 8 3.76 -4.33 2.14
N THR A 9 4.63 -3.36 1.78
CA THR A 9 5.77 -3.27 0.82
C THR A 9 7.19 -3.69 1.29
N PHE A 10 8.17 -3.97 0.36
CA PHE A 10 9.62 -3.55 0.37
C PHE A 10 10.53 -3.96 -0.83
N THR A 11 11.40 -3.01 -1.26
CA THR A 11 12.74 -3.06 -1.94
C THR A 11 12.95 -3.05 -3.48
N TRP A 12 14.01 -2.32 -3.90
CA TRP A 12 14.35 -1.74 -5.23
C TRP A 12 15.54 -2.40 -5.95
N LEU A 13 15.58 -2.34 -7.31
CA LEU A 13 16.80 -2.18 -8.14
C LEU A 13 16.49 -1.67 -9.58
N LEU A 14 17.42 -0.88 -10.13
CA LEU A 14 17.37 -0.12 -11.39
C LEU A 14 17.02 -0.94 -12.65
N CYS A 15 16.18 -0.38 -13.53
CA CYS A 15 16.29 -0.54 -15.00
C CYS A 15 15.71 0.69 -15.74
N LEU A 16 16.49 1.25 -16.66
CA LEU A 16 16.10 2.32 -17.59
C LEU A 16 15.02 1.80 -18.56
N TYR A 17 13.84 2.43 -18.59
CA TYR A 17 12.77 2.15 -19.54
C TYR A 17 12.78 3.14 -20.72
N LEU A 18 12.77 2.62 -21.94
CA LEU A 18 12.45 3.34 -23.17
C LEU A 18 10.94 3.18 -23.47
N PRO A 19 10.21 4.22 -23.88
CA PRO A 19 8.77 4.11 -24.10
C PRO A 19 8.47 3.52 -25.48
N VAL A 20 7.66 2.47 -25.52
CA VAL A 20 6.91 2.05 -26.72
C VAL A 20 5.50 2.63 -26.56
N ALA A 21 5.11 3.53 -27.46
CA ALA A 21 3.78 4.13 -27.46
C ALA A 21 2.73 3.11 -27.98
N LYS A 22 1.97 2.51 -27.05
CA LYS A 22 0.66 1.92 -27.33
C LYS A 22 -0.42 2.95 -26.98
N ALA A 23 -1.48 3.03 -27.77
CA ALA A 23 -2.63 3.87 -27.45
C ALA A 23 -3.19 3.46 -26.08
N ALA A 24 -3.24 4.44 -25.18
CA ALA A 24 -3.56 4.24 -23.78
C ALA A 24 -5.06 4.20 -23.53
N ASP A 25 -5.52 3.18 -22.81
CA ASP A 25 -6.77 3.26 -22.04
C ASP A 25 -6.52 4.25 -20.89
N THR A 26 -6.86 5.53 -21.08
CA THR A 26 -6.71 6.58 -20.06
C THR A 26 -7.86 6.50 -19.05
N GLY A 27 -8.17 5.30 -18.58
CA GLY A 27 -9.29 5.04 -17.69
C GLY A 27 -9.17 5.84 -16.39
N GLN A 28 -10.31 6.03 -15.72
CA GLN A 28 -10.40 6.65 -14.40
C GLN A 28 -9.82 5.71 -13.31
N HIS A 29 -8.54 5.42 -13.39
CA HIS A 29 -7.82 4.57 -12.44
C HIS A 29 -7.80 5.19 -11.05
N GLY A 30 -7.99 4.39 -10.01
CA GLY A 30 -8.05 4.82 -8.62
C GLY A 30 -9.31 5.62 -8.32
N ALA A 31 -9.15 6.69 -7.54
CA ALA A 31 -10.21 7.66 -7.27
C ALA A 31 -9.57 9.02 -6.97
N LEU A 32 -10.15 10.09 -7.50
CA LEU A 32 -9.66 11.45 -7.31
C LEU A 32 -10.70 12.28 -6.56
N PHE A 33 -10.28 12.89 -5.46
CA PHE A 33 -11.10 13.76 -4.64
C PHE A 33 -10.55 15.18 -4.65
N LYS A 34 -11.45 16.15 -4.61
CA LYS A 34 -11.15 17.55 -4.33
C LYS A 34 -11.64 17.88 -2.93
N ILE A 35 -10.71 18.30 -2.07
CA ILE A 35 -10.94 18.66 -0.67
C ILE A 35 -10.77 20.16 -0.55
N GLN A 36 -11.72 20.86 0.07
CA GLN A 36 -11.67 22.31 0.22
C GLN A 36 -12.04 22.74 1.63
N ASN A 37 -11.33 23.76 2.13
CA ASN A 37 -11.79 24.62 3.21
C ASN A 37 -12.15 26.00 2.62
N ALA A 38 -12.28 27.03 3.45
CA ALA A 38 -12.67 28.37 2.99
C ALA A 38 -11.58 29.10 2.19
N GLN A 39 -10.31 28.68 2.27
CA GLN A 39 -9.15 29.37 1.68
C GLN A 39 -8.41 28.52 0.65
N HIS A 40 -8.31 27.22 0.88
CA HIS A 40 -7.40 26.32 0.18
C HIS A 40 -8.13 25.09 -0.36
N THR A 41 -7.55 24.53 -1.41
CA THR A 41 -7.95 23.31 -2.10
C THR A 41 -6.78 22.31 -2.08
N LEU A 42 -7.09 21.04 -1.86
CA LEU A 42 -6.17 19.92 -1.99
C LEU A 42 -6.81 18.85 -2.87
N TYR A 43 -6.02 18.21 -3.71
CA TYR A 43 -6.44 17.01 -4.45
C TYR A 43 -5.94 15.78 -3.70
N LEU A 44 -6.80 14.77 -3.51
CA LEU A 44 -6.47 13.52 -2.85
C LEU A 44 -6.70 12.36 -3.81
N PHE A 45 -5.65 11.62 -4.14
CA PHE A 45 -5.68 10.52 -5.08
C PHE A 45 -5.42 9.16 -4.42
N GLY A 46 -6.20 8.16 -4.80
CA GLY A 46 -6.03 6.78 -4.33
C GLY A 46 -5.01 6.00 -5.15
N THR A 47 -3.89 5.64 -4.55
CA THR A 47 -2.80 4.88 -5.19
C THR A 47 -2.94 3.37 -4.95
N ILE A 48 -2.06 2.61 -5.58
CA ILE A 48 -1.84 1.19 -5.31
C ILE A 48 -0.33 0.90 -5.36
N HIS A 49 0.15 0.08 -4.43
CA HIS A 49 1.58 -0.15 -4.19
C HIS A 49 2.25 -1.16 -5.15
N VAL A 50 1.55 -1.55 -6.21
CA VAL A 50 2.06 -2.35 -7.34
C VAL A 50 1.50 -1.73 -8.61
N GLY A 51 2.11 -1.98 -9.76
CA GLY A 51 1.57 -1.51 -11.03
C GLY A 51 1.70 -2.49 -12.17
N ALA A 52 1.03 -2.18 -13.27
CA ALA A 52 1.15 -2.87 -14.54
C ALA A 52 1.28 -1.83 -15.66
N ASP A 53 1.80 -2.23 -16.81
CA ASP A 53 2.02 -1.30 -17.94
C ASP A 53 0.72 -0.59 -18.37
N ASN A 54 -0.42 -1.27 -18.23
CA ASN A 54 -1.75 -0.75 -18.53
C ASN A 54 -2.37 0.12 -17.43
N PHE A 55 -1.62 0.49 -16.39
CA PHE A 55 -2.03 1.51 -15.41
C PHE A 55 -1.64 2.93 -15.89
N TYR A 56 -0.81 3.00 -16.93
CA TYR A 56 -0.20 4.24 -17.39
C TYR A 56 -0.53 4.54 -18.84
N PRO A 57 -0.62 5.83 -19.21
CA PRO A 57 -0.62 7.01 -18.34
C PRO A 57 -1.83 7.06 -17.40
N LEU A 58 -1.67 7.73 -16.26
CA LEU A 58 -2.79 8.04 -15.37
C LEU A 58 -3.75 9.05 -16.03
N ASP A 59 -4.98 9.14 -15.51
CA ASP A 59 -6.00 10.09 -15.98
C ASP A 59 -5.46 11.54 -16.07
N ALA A 60 -5.87 12.26 -17.10
CA ALA A 60 -5.39 13.61 -17.37
C ALA A 60 -5.68 14.58 -16.20
N GLN A 61 -6.78 14.39 -15.46
CA GLN A 61 -7.14 15.21 -14.31
C GLN A 61 -6.17 14.99 -13.13
N VAL A 62 -5.70 13.75 -12.94
CA VAL A 62 -4.66 13.44 -11.95
C VAL A 62 -3.35 14.12 -12.34
N MET A 63 -2.94 13.93 -13.60
CA MET A 63 -1.67 14.49 -14.09
C MET A 63 -1.68 16.02 -14.06
N GLN A 64 -2.80 16.67 -14.41
CA GLN A 64 -2.96 18.11 -14.35
C GLN A 64 -2.91 18.64 -12.91
N ALA A 65 -3.62 18.00 -11.98
CA ALA A 65 -3.60 18.41 -10.57
C ALA A 65 -2.19 18.25 -9.97
N LEU A 66 -1.50 17.14 -10.26
CA LEU A 66 -0.12 16.89 -9.85
C LEU A 66 0.86 17.92 -10.43
N GLU A 67 0.66 18.29 -11.69
CA GLU A 67 1.49 19.27 -12.40
C GLU A 67 1.36 20.70 -11.85
N GLN A 68 0.17 21.07 -11.38
CA GLN A 68 -0.07 22.39 -10.79
C GLN A 68 0.32 22.45 -9.32
N ALA A 69 0.33 21.31 -8.62
CA ALA A 69 0.58 21.27 -7.19
C ALA A 69 2.01 21.72 -6.83
N PRO A 70 2.20 22.55 -5.79
CA PRO A 70 3.53 23.01 -5.38
C PRO A 70 4.35 21.90 -4.69
N ALA A 71 3.69 20.87 -4.15
CA ALA A 71 4.28 19.71 -3.50
C ALA A 71 3.35 18.50 -3.63
N ILE A 72 3.90 17.30 -3.44
CA ILE A 72 3.11 16.09 -3.23
C ILE A 72 3.18 15.66 -1.77
N ALA A 73 2.05 15.24 -1.19
CA ALA A 73 2.01 14.58 0.10
C ALA A 73 1.71 13.08 -0.09
N LEU A 74 2.60 12.20 0.39
CA LEU A 74 2.45 10.74 0.35
C LEU A 74 2.42 10.18 1.76
N GLU A 75 1.88 8.97 1.97
CA GLU A 75 1.99 8.27 3.26
C GLU A 75 3.45 8.28 3.76
N ILE A 76 4.35 7.80 2.90
CA ILE A 76 5.78 7.85 3.07
C ILE A 76 6.42 8.19 1.73
N ASP A 77 7.67 8.64 1.75
CA ASP A 77 8.42 8.87 0.53
C ASP A 77 9.13 7.56 0.09
N PRO A 78 8.67 6.89 -0.98
CA PRO A 78 9.20 5.57 -1.37
C PRO A 78 10.65 5.62 -1.84
N GLN A 79 11.19 6.82 -2.11
CA GLN A 79 12.57 7.01 -2.57
C GLN A 79 13.48 7.55 -1.46
N LYS A 80 12.97 7.72 -0.24
CA LYS A 80 13.80 8.04 0.94
C LYS A 80 14.50 6.80 1.47
N ILE A 81 15.33 6.19 0.61
CA ILE A 81 15.95 4.89 0.80
C ILE A 81 16.64 4.73 2.17
N PRO A 82 17.40 5.71 2.71
CA PRO A 82 18.05 5.52 4.01
C PRO A 82 17.07 5.35 5.18
N ALA A 83 16.00 6.16 5.23
CA ALA A 83 14.97 6.05 6.28
C ALA A 83 14.26 4.70 6.20
N MET A 84 14.05 4.26 4.98
CA MET A 84 13.41 3.01 4.66
C MET A 84 14.23 1.79 5.06
N GLN A 85 15.50 1.77 4.67
CA GLN A 85 16.47 0.73 5.06
C GLN A 85 16.61 0.66 6.58
N ALA A 86 16.69 1.81 7.26
CA ALA A 86 16.77 1.84 8.72
C ALA A 86 15.53 1.21 9.37
N ALA A 87 14.33 1.51 8.88
CA ALA A 87 13.09 0.93 9.39
C ALA A 87 13.03 -0.59 9.16
N VAL A 88 13.42 -1.08 7.96
CA VAL A 88 13.48 -2.52 7.68
C VAL A 88 14.51 -3.23 8.57
N LEU A 89 15.70 -2.64 8.74
CA LEU A 89 16.73 -3.16 9.65
C LEU A 89 16.22 -3.30 11.08
N GLN A 90 15.47 -2.30 11.55
CA GLN A 90 14.94 -2.27 12.91
C GLN A 90 13.78 -3.25 13.15
N TYR A 91 12.83 -3.32 12.21
CA TYR A 91 11.56 -4.02 12.44
C TYR A 91 11.38 -5.31 11.63
N GLY A 92 12.07 -5.44 10.49
CA GLY A 92 11.90 -6.53 9.52
C GLY A 92 12.86 -7.71 9.71
N PHE A 93 13.98 -7.52 10.41
CA PHE A 93 14.98 -8.57 10.62
C PHE A 93 15.01 -9.10 12.06
N TYR A 94 15.35 -10.38 12.17
CA TYR A 94 15.85 -10.95 13.40
C TYR A 94 17.26 -10.43 13.72
N PRO A 95 17.62 -10.32 15.01
CA PRO A 95 19.00 -10.04 15.42
C PRO A 95 19.93 -11.18 14.98
N ASP A 96 21.24 -10.94 15.04
CA ASP A 96 22.24 -11.96 14.69
C ASP A 96 22.06 -13.23 15.55
N GLY A 97 22.25 -14.39 14.91
CA GLY A 97 22.06 -15.70 15.54
C GLY A 97 20.61 -16.21 15.56
N LYS A 98 19.62 -15.39 15.22
CA LYS A 98 18.21 -15.81 15.05
C LYS A 98 17.81 -15.83 13.57
N SER A 99 16.92 -16.77 13.23
CA SER A 99 16.42 -16.94 11.87
C SER A 99 15.01 -17.50 11.87
N TYR A 100 14.28 -17.36 10.77
CA TYR A 100 12.98 -18.04 10.66
C TYR A 100 13.12 -19.57 10.84
N ARG A 101 14.28 -20.15 10.52
CA ARG A 101 14.55 -21.59 10.67
C ARG A 101 14.65 -22.03 12.13
N THR A 102 15.15 -21.16 13.01
CA THR A 102 15.32 -21.43 14.45
C THR A 102 14.12 -21.01 15.26
N GLU A 103 13.46 -19.92 14.88
CA GLU A 103 12.35 -19.34 15.66
C GLU A 103 10.99 -19.95 15.29
N LEU A 104 10.77 -20.36 14.04
CA LEU A 104 9.47 -20.94 13.66
C LEU A 104 9.33 -22.39 14.13
N ALA A 105 8.14 -22.72 14.63
CA ALA A 105 7.77 -24.11 14.90
C ALA A 105 7.89 -24.96 13.61
N PRO A 106 8.29 -26.25 13.70
CA PRO A 106 8.55 -27.08 12.53
C PRO A 106 7.43 -27.11 11.48
N PRO A 107 6.13 -27.19 11.84
CA PRO A 107 5.05 -27.17 10.85
C PRO A 107 4.98 -25.87 10.05
N LEU A 108 5.10 -24.71 10.71
CA LEU A 108 5.07 -23.41 10.03
C LEU A 108 6.33 -23.19 9.19
N ARG A 109 7.50 -23.63 9.67
CA ARG A 109 8.75 -23.60 8.89
C ARG A 109 8.61 -24.37 7.57
N GLN A 110 7.99 -25.55 7.59
CA GLN A 110 7.75 -26.35 6.39
C GLN A 110 6.79 -25.64 5.41
N GLN A 111 5.75 -24.98 5.92
CA GLN A 111 4.84 -24.18 5.09
C GLN A 111 5.57 -23.01 4.42
N VAL A 112 6.45 -22.32 5.15
CA VAL A 112 7.30 -21.26 4.60
C VAL A 112 8.19 -21.78 3.49
N GLU A 113 8.93 -22.87 3.71
CA GLU A 113 9.84 -23.41 2.70
C GLU A 113 9.12 -23.87 1.42
N THR A 114 7.91 -24.42 1.58
CA THR A 114 7.02 -24.74 0.45
C THR A 114 6.61 -23.47 -0.31
N ALA A 115 6.20 -22.42 0.40
CA ALA A 115 5.79 -21.15 -0.19
C ALA A 115 6.96 -20.44 -0.90
N LEU A 116 8.16 -20.45 -0.31
CA LEU A 116 9.37 -19.90 -0.94
C LEU A 116 9.70 -20.65 -2.23
N THR A 117 9.53 -21.98 -2.24
CA THR A 117 9.73 -22.80 -3.44
C THR A 117 8.73 -22.43 -4.55
N LYS A 118 7.44 -22.24 -4.22
CA LYS A 118 6.38 -21.81 -5.15
C LYS A 118 6.78 -20.53 -5.90
N TYR A 119 7.42 -19.58 -5.23
CA TYR A 119 7.82 -18.30 -5.80
C TYR A 119 9.31 -18.20 -6.18
N HIS A 120 10.03 -19.33 -6.24
CA HIS A 120 11.44 -19.39 -6.60
C HIS A 120 12.36 -18.50 -5.72
N ILE A 121 12.00 -18.30 -4.45
CA ILE A 121 12.81 -17.56 -3.49
C ILE A 121 13.79 -18.52 -2.82
N ALA A 122 15.09 -18.22 -2.90
CA ALA A 122 16.10 -18.95 -2.14
C ALA A 122 15.87 -18.77 -0.63
N PRO A 123 15.74 -19.85 0.16
CA PRO A 123 15.57 -19.75 1.61
C PRO A 123 16.64 -18.91 2.33
N ASP A 124 17.86 -18.91 1.80
CA ASP A 124 18.97 -18.14 2.37
C ASP A 124 18.76 -16.62 2.22
N ALA A 125 18.06 -16.18 1.17
CA ALA A 125 17.74 -14.77 0.95
C ALA A 125 16.81 -14.18 2.02
N VAL A 126 16.04 -15.02 2.72
CA VAL A 126 15.07 -14.60 3.74
C VAL A 126 15.41 -15.13 5.13
N THR A 127 16.60 -15.70 5.33
CA THR A 127 16.97 -16.39 6.58
C THR A 127 16.74 -15.54 7.82
N ARG A 128 17.09 -14.25 7.74
CA ARG A 128 16.93 -13.30 8.86
C ARG A 128 15.61 -12.55 8.86
N PHE A 129 14.71 -12.78 7.92
CA PHE A 129 13.43 -12.08 7.90
C PHE A 129 12.57 -12.54 9.08
N ARG A 130 11.91 -11.57 9.73
CA ARG A 130 10.84 -11.86 10.68
C ARG A 130 9.60 -12.39 9.93
N PRO A 131 8.68 -13.09 10.61
CA PRO A 131 7.55 -13.73 9.95
C PRO A 131 6.69 -12.76 9.12
N TRP A 132 6.44 -11.55 9.62
CA TRP A 132 5.67 -10.55 8.88
C TRP A 132 6.37 -10.12 7.57
N MET A 133 7.70 -10.03 7.57
CA MET A 133 8.49 -9.65 6.40
C MET A 133 8.46 -10.76 5.35
N ILE A 134 8.47 -12.03 5.77
CA ILE A 134 8.24 -13.17 4.88
C ILE A 134 6.82 -13.11 4.30
N ALA A 135 5.80 -12.83 5.13
CA ALA A 135 4.42 -12.71 4.68
C ALA A 135 4.28 -11.62 3.60
N SER A 136 4.82 -10.40 3.86
CA SER A 136 4.85 -9.31 2.90
C SER A 136 5.55 -9.69 1.59
N LEU A 137 6.71 -10.36 1.67
CA LEU A 137 7.42 -10.82 0.48
C LEU A 137 6.57 -11.79 -0.35
N LEU A 138 5.95 -12.79 0.29
CA LEU A 138 5.11 -13.78 -0.41
C LEU A 138 3.91 -13.12 -1.10
N THR A 139 3.27 -12.14 -0.45
CA THR A 139 2.19 -11.35 -1.06
C THR A 139 2.65 -10.57 -2.29
N ILE A 140 3.84 -9.95 -2.24
CA ILE A 140 4.42 -9.25 -3.40
C ILE A 140 4.69 -10.23 -4.55
N GLN A 141 5.20 -11.43 -4.26
CA GLN A 141 5.41 -12.44 -5.29
C GLN A 141 4.10 -12.96 -5.89
N GLU A 142 3.02 -13.04 -5.12
CA GLU A 142 1.71 -13.37 -5.68
C GLU A 142 1.27 -12.30 -6.68
N PHE A 143 1.36 -11.01 -6.34
CA PHE A 143 1.12 -9.92 -7.31
C PHE A 143 2.02 -10.04 -8.54
N GLY A 144 3.30 -10.35 -8.35
CA GLY A 144 4.29 -10.65 -9.40
C GLY A 144 3.84 -11.74 -10.36
N SER A 145 3.33 -12.85 -9.82
CA SER A 145 2.83 -13.99 -10.60
C SER A 145 1.61 -13.65 -11.46
N LYS A 146 0.92 -12.54 -11.16
CA LYS A 146 -0.24 -12.04 -11.92
C LYS A 146 0.12 -10.89 -12.87
N GLY A 147 1.41 -10.58 -13.02
CA GLY A 147 1.89 -9.54 -13.95
C GLY A 147 1.98 -8.14 -13.35
N TYR A 148 1.75 -7.98 -12.04
CA TYR A 148 1.98 -6.71 -11.36
C TYR A 148 3.42 -6.59 -10.88
N ARG A 149 3.95 -5.37 -10.86
CA ARG A 149 5.35 -5.06 -10.61
C ARG A 149 5.46 -3.94 -9.59
N SER A 150 6.31 -4.11 -8.58
CA SER A 150 6.51 -3.10 -7.53
C SER A 150 7.18 -1.83 -8.06
N GLU A 151 7.99 -1.97 -9.12
CA GLU A 151 8.69 -0.89 -9.82
C GLU A 151 7.71 0.03 -10.56
N LEU A 152 6.51 -0.47 -10.83
CA LEU A 152 5.42 0.27 -11.43
C LEU A 152 4.41 0.78 -10.39
N ALA A 153 4.70 0.70 -9.09
CA ALA A 153 3.84 1.23 -8.04
C ALA A 153 3.49 2.70 -8.29
N VAL A 154 2.23 3.05 -8.06
CA VAL A 154 1.68 4.36 -8.41
C VAL A 154 2.25 5.45 -7.51
N ASP A 155 2.49 5.16 -6.23
CA ASP A 155 3.14 6.08 -5.29
C ASP A 155 4.54 6.50 -5.77
N SER A 156 5.34 5.51 -6.22
CA SER A 156 6.68 5.74 -6.74
C SER A 156 6.67 6.55 -8.03
N TYR A 157 5.74 6.24 -8.95
CA TYR A 157 5.55 7.00 -10.18
C TYR A 157 5.22 8.48 -9.90
N LEU A 158 4.28 8.75 -8.99
CA LEU A 158 3.91 10.12 -8.63
C LEU A 158 5.09 10.88 -7.98
N ALA A 159 5.84 10.23 -7.10
CA ALA A 159 7.04 10.80 -6.49
C ALA A 159 8.11 11.15 -7.55
N ASP A 160 8.33 10.26 -8.53
CA ASP A 160 9.26 10.48 -9.64
C ASP A 160 8.87 11.67 -10.50
N VAL A 161 7.59 11.79 -10.86
CA VAL A 161 7.07 12.88 -11.69
C VAL A 161 7.28 14.24 -11.02
N VAL A 162 7.08 14.32 -9.70
CA VAL A 162 7.18 15.56 -8.92
C VAL A 162 8.65 15.94 -8.70
N ARG A 163 9.53 14.97 -8.40
CA ARG A 163 10.98 15.20 -8.25
C ARG A 163 11.66 15.64 -9.54
N LYS A 164 11.29 15.06 -10.69
CA LYS A 164 11.77 15.52 -12.01
C LYS A 164 11.48 17.00 -12.27
N ARG A 165 10.53 17.58 -11.51
CA ARG A 165 10.16 18.99 -11.55
C ARG A 165 10.66 19.79 -10.34
N ASN A 166 11.60 19.25 -9.57
CA ASN A 166 12.20 19.86 -8.37
C ASN A 166 11.18 20.29 -7.29
N LYS A 167 10.04 19.59 -7.21
CA LYS A 167 9.02 19.82 -6.19
C LYS A 167 9.23 18.84 -5.01
N PRO A 168 8.95 19.27 -3.77
CA PRO A 168 9.17 18.43 -2.59
C PRO A 168 8.11 17.33 -2.45
N VAL A 169 8.53 16.23 -1.83
CA VAL A 169 7.66 15.17 -1.31
C VAL A 169 7.52 15.35 0.19
N ILE A 170 6.30 15.51 0.67
CA ILE A 170 5.92 15.62 2.07
C ILE A 170 5.46 14.24 2.53
N GLU A 171 6.00 13.74 3.63
CA GLU A 171 5.57 12.48 4.23
C GLU A 171 4.46 12.75 5.26
N LEU A 172 3.31 12.09 5.12
CA LEU A 172 2.18 12.18 6.04
C LEU A 172 2.43 11.36 7.32
N GLU A 173 3.21 10.29 7.21
CA GLU A 173 3.75 9.51 8.31
C GLU A 173 5.22 9.16 8.04
N SER A 174 5.85 8.30 8.83
CA SER A 174 7.25 7.90 8.60
C SER A 174 7.35 6.41 8.36
N ALA A 175 8.33 5.98 7.56
CA ALA A 175 8.63 4.57 7.37
C ALA A 175 8.81 3.83 8.71
N ALA A 176 9.51 4.44 9.67
CA ALA A 176 9.68 3.87 11.01
C ALA A 176 8.34 3.68 11.73
N ALA A 177 7.45 4.67 11.71
CA ALA A 177 6.13 4.57 12.33
C ALA A 177 5.26 3.48 11.67
N GLN A 178 5.28 3.39 10.34
CA GLN A 178 4.50 2.39 9.61
C GLN A 178 5.01 0.96 9.88
N LEU A 179 6.33 0.76 9.88
CA LEU A 179 6.93 -0.57 10.13
C LEU A 179 6.87 -0.97 11.61
N ALA A 180 6.84 0.00 12.53
CA ALA A 180 6.65 -0.25 13.95
C ALA A 180 5.31 -0.94 14.24
N LEU A 181 4.28 -0.76 13.40
CA LEU A 181 3.00 -1.47 13.53
C LEU A 181 3.19 -3.00 13.45
N PHE A 182 4.06 -3.46 12.56
CA PHE A 182 4.46 -4.87 12.47
C PHE A 182 5.42 -5.26 13.60
N GLY A 183 6.37 -4.38 13.91
CA GLY A 183 7.33 -4.58 14.99
C GLY A 183 6.68 -4.72 16.38
N ALA A 184 5.50 -4.12 16.58
CA ALA A 184 4.72 -4.19 17.80
C ALA A 184 3.96 -5.52 17.97
N LEU A 185 3.84 -6.33 16.91
CA LEU A 185 3.24 -7.65 16.99
C LEU A 185 4.10 -8.58 17.84
N SER A 186 3.47 -9.29 18.78
CA SER A 186 4.12 -10.39 19.49
C SER A 186 4.57 -11.48 18.50
N GLU A 187 5.54 -12.29 18.89
CA GLU A 187 6.04 -13.39 18.06
C GLU A 187 4.91 -14.31 17.59
N LYS A 188 3.98 -14.65 18.50
CA LYS A 188 2.78 -15.44 18.18
C LYS A 188 1.92 -14.77 17.11
N GLN A 189 1.72 -13.46 17.19
CA GLN A 189 0.93 -12.69 16.22
C GLN A 189 1.64 -12.61 14.85
N GLN A 190 2.96 -12.42 14.83
CA GLN A 190 3.72 -12.45 13.57
C GLN A 190 3.67 -13.83 12.91
N ASN A 191 3.79 -14.90 13.70
CA ASN A 191 3.65 -16.28 13.20
C ASN A 191 2.23 -16.54 12.67
N GLN A 192 1.20 -16.06 13.36
CA GLN A 192 -0.19 -16.19 12.89
C GLN A 192 -0.45 -15.39 11.62
N LEU A 193 0.11 -14.17 11.52
CA LEU A 193 0.04 -13.35 10.31
C LEU A 193 0.63 -14.12 9.11
N LEU A 194 1.82 -14.69 9.27
CA LEU A 194 2.47 -15.49 8.24
C LEU A 194 1.68 -16.75 7.87
N GLU A 195 1.15 -17.47 8.85
CA GLU A 195 0.33 -18.65 8.61
C GLU A 195 -0.97 -18.32 7.86
N ASP A 196 -1.68 -17.27 8.29
CA ASP A 196 -2.89 -16.81 7.61
C ASP A 196 -2.57 -16.35 6.16
N THR A 197 -1.47 -15.63 5.94
CA THR A 197 -1.02 -15.24 4.60
C THR A 197 -0.72 -16.45 3.72
N ILE A 198 0.04 -17.45 4.20
CA ILE A 198 0.34 -18.65 3.41
C ILE A 198 -0.96 -19.40 3.06
N LYS A 199 -1.90 -19.48 4.00
CA LYS A 199 -3.20 -20.10 3.77
C LYS A 199 -3.99 -19.38 2.67
N GLU A 200 -4.06 -18.06 2.71
CA GLU A 200 -4.74 -17.24 1.70
C GLU A 200 -4.10 -17.38 0.32
N LEU A 201 -2.76 -17.39 0.25
CA LEU A 201 -2.04 -17.55 -1.02
C LEU A 201 -2.15 -18.95 -1.63
N ASN A 202 -2.56 -19.94 -0.83
CA ASN A 202 -2.81 -21.31 -1.29
C ASN A 202 -4.28 -21.55 -1.62
N ASP A 203 -5.19 -20.67 -1.20
CA ASP A 203 -6.60 -20.70 -1.55
C ASP A 203 -6.82 -19.93 -2.87
N PRO A 204 -7.26 -20.59 -3.96
CA PRO A 204 -7.43 -19.93 -5.25
C PRO A 204 -8.42 -18.75 -5.23
N ASP A 205 -9.45 -18.81 -4.40
CA ASP A 205 -10.47 -17.76 -4.31
C ASP A 205 -9.91 -16.55 -3.58
N ASP A 206 -9.13 -16.75 -2.52
CA ASP A 206 -8.45 -15.65 -1.82
C ASP A 206 -7.32 -15.05 -2.68
N ALA A 207 -6.52 -15.87 -3.36
CA ALA A 207 -5.50 -15.40 -4.30
C ALA A 207 -6.10 -14.58 -5.46
N ALA A 208 -7.32 -14.90 -5.92
CA ALA A 208 -8.01 -14.13 -6.95
C ALA A 208 -8.42 -12.72 -6.47
N LYS A 209 -8.59 -12.48 -5.17
CA LYS A 209 -8.96 -11.15 -4.63
C LYS A 209 -7.84 -10.13 -4.77
N VAL A 210 -6.59 -10.59 -4.74
CA VAL A 210 -5.40 -9.76 -5.01
C VAL A 210 -5.52 -9.11 -6.39
N VAL A 211 -5.91 -9.90 -7.40
CA VAL A 211 -6.18 -9.41 -8.75
C VAL A 211 -7.43 -8.52 -8.78
N ALA A 212 -8.48 -8.91 -8.06
CA ALA A 212 -9.72 -8.13 -8.00
C ALA A 212 -9.50 -6.72 -7.46
N LEU A 213 -8.63 -6.54 -6.44
CA LEU A 213 -8.29 -5.22 -5.91
C LEU A 213 -7.59 -4.36 -6.97
N ALA A 214 -6.55 -4.91 -7.60
CA ALA A 214 -5.81 -4.20 -8.63
C ALA A 214 -6.68 -3.86 -9.85
N GLU A 215 -7.62 -4.75 -10.21
CA GLU A 215 -8.57 -4.51 -11.28
C GLU A 215 -9.64 -3.49 -10.89
N CYS A 216 -10.14 -3.50 -9.65
CA CYS A 216 -11.05 -2.46 -9.17
C CYS A 216 -10.37 -1.10 -9.13
N TRP A 217 -9.09 -1.05 -8.72
CA TRP A 217 -8.28 0.16 -8.82
C TRP A 217 -8.13 0.59 -10.28
N ARG A 218 -7.72 -0.31 -11.18
CA ARG A 218 -7.55 -0.02 -12.61
C ARG A 218 -8.86 0.42 -13.29
N THR A 219 -10.02 -0.02 -12.83
CA THR A 219 -11.30 0.35 -13.46
C THR A 219 -12.01 1.50 -12.75
N GLY A 220 -11.44 2.05 -11.67
CA GLY A 220 -12.12 3.07 -10.85
C GLY A 220 -13.37 2.54 -10.14
N ASN A 221 -13.49 1.21 -9.98
CA ASN A 221 -14.68 0.56 -9.44
C ASN A 221 -14.73 0.66 -7.92
N LEU A 222 -15.14 1.83 -7.41
CA LEU A 222 -15.29 2.06 -5.97
C LEU A 222 -16.31 1.14 -5.29
N THR A 223 -17.36 0.69 -6.00
CA THR A 223 -18.32 -0.29 -5.46
C THR A 223 -17.64 -1.63 -5.22
N GLY A 224 -16.78 -2.07 -6.15
CA GLY A 224 -15.95 -3.26 -5.99
C GLY A 224 -14.95 -3.11 -4.84
N LEU A 225 -14.30 -1.94 -4.72
CA LEU A 225 -13.41 -1.64 -3.59
C LEU A 225 -14.15 -1.65 -2.24
N GLN A 226 -15.37 -1.11 -2.18
CA GLN A 226 -16.19 -1.17 -0.98
C GLN A 226 -16.56 -2.61 -0.63
N ALA A 227 -16.95 -3.41 -1.62
CA ALA A 227 -17.26 -4.83 -1.41
C ALA A 227 -16.04 -5.61 -0.90
N LEU A 228 -14.83 -5.32 -1.41
CA LEU A 228 -13.58 -5.89 -0.90
C LEU A 228 -13.31 -5.45 0.55
N LEU A 229 -13.56 -4.19 0.89
CA LEU A 229 -13.42 -3.72 2.28
C LEU A 229 -14.45 -4.35 3.23
N ASP A 230 -15.68 -4.55 2.79
CA ASP A 230 -16.72 -5.21 3.59
C ASP A 230 -16.36 -6.68 3.82
N ASP A 231 -15.77 -7.32 2.80
CA ASP A 231 -15.18 -8.65 2.89
C ASP A 231 -14.12 -8.70 3.99
N MET A 232 -13.16 -7.75 3.97
CA MET A 232 -12.11 -7.62 5.00
C MET A 232 -12.67 -7.36 6.39
N ALA A 233 -13.68 -6.52 6.49
CA ALA A 233 -14.31 -6.20 7.76
C ALA A 233 -15.04 -7.41 8.36
N SER A 234 -15.52 -8.31 7.50
CA SER A 234 -16.09 -9.58 7.96
C SER A 234 -15.01 -10.56 8.43
N ASP A 235 -13.78 -10.42 7.93
CA ASP A 235 -12.69 -11.35 8.21
C ASP A 235 -12.35 -11.52 9.69
N LYS A 236 -12.34 -12.78 10.14
CA LYS A 236 -11.93 -13.18 11.49
C LYS A 236 -10.51 -13.75 11.57
N SER A 237 -9.68 -13.67 10.54
CA SER A 237 -8.24 -14.00 10.66
C SER A 237 -7.56 -13.05 11.62
N PHE A 238 -6.32 -13.40 11.96
CA PHE A 238 -5.41 -12.38 12.42
C PHE A 238 -5.06 -11.37 11.32
N VAL A 239 -4.81 -11.82 10.09
CA VAL A 239 -4.45 -10.97 8.94
C VAL A 239 -5.56 -9.94 8.65
N GLY A 240 -6.73 -10.21 8.08
CA GLY A 240 -7.80 -9.22 7.88
C GLY A 240 -8.11 -8.29 9.06
N ARG A 241 -8.13 -8.77 10.32
CA ARG A 241 -8.23 -7.87 11.49
C ARG A 241 -7.06 -6.90 11.59
N PHE A 242 -5.82 -7.39 11.45
CA PHE A 242 -4.65 -6.53 11.47
C PHE A 242 -4.69 -5.46 10.36
N THR A 243 -5.20 -5.74 9.15
CA THR A 243 -5.28 -4.68 8.13
C THR A 243 -6.37 -3.70 8.44
N LYS A 244 -7.56 -4.20 8.75
CA LYS A 244 -8.69 -3.34 9.02
C LYS A 244 -8.43 -2.45 10.22
N GLU A 245 -8.03 -3.04 11.34
CA GLU A 245 -7.90 -2.34 12.61
C GLU A 245 -6.58 -1.55 12.71
N VAL A 246 -5.46 -2.13 12.28
CA VAL A 246 -4.12 -1.53 12.47
C VAL A 246 -3.66 -0.75 11.23
N LEU A 247 -3.74 -1.36 10.04
CA LEU A 247 -3.23 -0.70 8.83
C LEU A 247 -4.19 0.34 8.23
N LEU A 248 -5.47 0.32 8.60
CA LEU A 248 -6.47 1.29 8.15
C LEU A 248 -7.02 2.12 9.31
N ASP A 249 -7.80 1.54 10.22
CA ASP A 249 -8.58 2.30 11.21
C ASP A 249 -7.72 3.10 12.20
N GLN A 250 -6.54 2.59 12.59
CA GLN A 250 -5.59 3.35 13.41
C GLN A 250 -4.86 4.45 12.62
N ARG A 251 -4.63 4.26 11.33
CA ARG A 251 -3.87 5.19 10.47
C ARG A 251 -4.74 6.30 9.89
N ASN A 252 -5.99 6.00 9.52
CA ASN A 252 -6.91 6.96 8.87
C ASN A 252 -7.09 8.26 9.66
N PRO A 253 -7.31 8.26 11.00
CA PRO A 253 -7.40 9.50 11.77
C PRO A 253 -6.13 10.34 11.72
N LEU A 254 -4.95 9.70 11.83
CA LEU A 254 -3.66 10.37 11.79
C LEU A 254 -3.36 10.98 10.42
N LEU A 255 -3.62 10.24 9.34
CA LEU A 255 -3.52 10.73 7.97
C LEU A 255 -4.48 11.90 7.73
N THR A 256 -5.69 11.81 8.28
CA THR A 256 -6.69 12.89 8.22
C THR A 256 -6.22 14.15 8.96
N ASP A 257 -5.61 14.01 10.14
CA ASP A 257 -5.00 15.12 10.89
C ASP A 257 -3.91 15.82 10.09
N ARG A 258 -3.01 15.04 9.49
CA ARG A 258 -1.89 15.56 8.70
C ARG A 258 -2.36 16.27 7.44
N LEU A 259 -3.32 15.70 6.71
CA LEU A 259 -3.92 16.37 5.56
C LEU A 259 -4.69 17.64 5.95
N SER A 260 -5.43 17.61 7.06
CA SER A 260 -6.13 18.79 7.59
C SER A 260 -5.14 19.93 7.88
N ALA A 261 -4.02 19.62 8.53
CA ALA A 261 -2.97 20.59 8.84
C ALA A 261 -2.32 21.14 7.56
N LEU A 262 -2.00 20.29 6.58
CA LEU A 262 -1.45 20.73 5.29
C LEU A 262 -2.41 21.65 4.54
N LEU A 263 -3.70 21.29 4.47
CA LEU A 263 -4.73 22.08 3.83
C LEU A 263 -4.96 23.43 4.53
N GLN A 264 -4.69 23.55 5.83
CA GLN A 264 -4.74 24.84 6.52
C GLN A 264 -3.54 25.74 6.18
N GLN A 265 -2.40 25.15 5.81
CA GLN A 265 -1.15 25.87 5.61
C GLN A 265 -0.89 26.25 4.15
N GLN A 266 -1.33 25.43 3.19
CA GLN A 266 -0.94 25.59 1.80
C GLN A 266 -2.05 25.20 0.82
N ASP A 267 -2.26 26.06 -0.18
CA ASP A 267 -3.16 25.80 -1.31
C ASP A 267 -2.53 24.89 -2.37
N GLY A 268 -3.37 24.14 -3.07
CA GLY A 268 -3.02 23.38 -4.26
C GLY A 268 -2.20 22.11 -4.01
N ILE A 269 -2.06 21.64 -2.76
CA ILE A 269 -1.33 20.38 -2.48
C ILE A 269 -2.00 19.22 -3.23
N PHE A 270 -1.18 18.35 -3.82
CA PHE A 270 -1.62 17.04 -4.30
C PHE A 270 -1.22 15.98 -3.28
N ALA A 271 -2.18 15.31 -2.67
CA ALA A 271 -1.95 14.20 -1.75
C ALA A 271 -2.28 12.87 -2.43
N ALA A 272 -1.54 11.81 -2.09
CA ALA A 272 -1.83 10.47 -2.54
C ALA A 272 -1.56 9.45 -1.42
N MET A 273 -2.41 8.43 -1.33
CA MET A 273 -2.31 7.34 -0.36
C MET A 273 -3.06 6.12 -0.89
N GLY A 274 -2.78 4.94 -0.33
CA GLY A 274 -3.36 3.68 -0.78
C GLY A 274 -4.89 3.74 -0.84
N ILE A 275 -5.47 3.26 -1.92
CA ILE A 275 -6.90 3.39 -2.23
C ILE A 275 -7.82 2.92 -1.09
N LEU A 276 -7.39 1.94 -0.30
CA LEU A 276 -8.16 1.44 0.86
C LEU A 276 -8.32 2.48 1.97
N HIS A 277 -7.44 3.48 2.06
CA HIS A 277 -7.61 4.63 2.96
C HIS A 277 -8.73 5.58 2.52
N LEU A 278 -9.17 5.51 1.26
CA LEU A 278 -10.12 6.46 0.67
C LEU A 278 -11.57 5.96 0.66
N VAL A 279 -11.79 4.68 0.96
CA VAL A 279 -13.09 4.01 0.80
C VAL A 279 -13.68 3.69 2.18
N GLY A 280 -15.01 3.60 2.26
CA GLY A 280 -15.73 3.32 3.50
C GLY A 280 -15.97 4.51 4.42
N THR A 281 -16.74 4.26 5.48
CA THR A 281 -17.17 5.29 6.45
C THR A 281 -16.06 5.74 7.40
N THR A 282 -15.01 4.93 7.56
CA THR A 282 -13.80 5.28 8.33
C THR A 282 -12.64 5.75 7.44
N GLY A 283 -12.85 5.85 6.12
CA GLY A 283 -11.85 6.35 5.18
C GLY A 283 -11.60 7.85 5.32
N VAL A 284 -10.41 8.30 4.91
CA VAL A 284 -9.94 9.68 5.00
C VAL A 284 -10.92 10.70 4.39
N PRO A 285 -11.50 10.50 3.18
CA PRO A 285 -12.52 11.41 2.66
C PRO A 285 -13.77 11.52 3.55
N ALA A 286 -14.20 10.43 4.19
CA ALA A 286 -15.33 10.45 5.11
C ALA A 286 -14.99 11.20 6.40
N LEU A 287 -13.80 10.97 6.96
CA LEU A 287 -13.31 11.67 8.15
C LEU A 287 -13.11 13.17 7.89
N LEU A 288 -12.64 13.56 6.71
CA LEU A 288 -12.55 14.98 6.31
C LEU A 288 -13.94 15.63 6.23
N ARG A 289 -14.96 14.94 5.68
CA ARG A 289 -16.34 15.46 5.69
C ARG A 289 -16.86 15.68 7.10
N GLN A 290 -16.60 14.75 8.02
CA GLN A 290 -17.00 14.88 9.42
C GLN A 290 -16.36 16.09 10.11
N ARG A 291 -15.18 16.52 9.64
CA ARG A 291 -14.48 17.72 10.12
C ARG A 291 -14.93 19.03 9.45
N GLY A 292 -15.95 18.97 8.60
CA GLY A 292 -16.51 20.15 7.93
C GLY A 292 -15.81 20.57 6.64
N TYR A 293 -14.88 19.77 6.12
CA TYR A 293 -14.29 20.02 4.80
C TYR A 293 -15.30 19.69 3.70
N LYS A 294 -15.32 20.48 2.62
CA LYS A 294 -16.04 20.12 1.40
C LYS A 294 -15.24 19.07 0.66
N VAL A 295 -15.82 17.87 0.49
CA VAL A 295 -15.16 16.73 -0.15
C VAL A 295 -15.99 16.27 -1.34
N GLU A 296 -15.50 16.59 -2.54
CA GLU A 296 -16.08 16.22 -3.82
C GLU A 296 -15.28 15.09 -4.45
N ARG A 297 -15.95 14.01 -4.87
CA ARG A 297 -15.32 13.00 -5.70
C ARG A 297 -15.40 13.46 -7.15
N ILE A 298 -14.25 13.57 -7.80
CA ILE A 298 -14.14 13.89 -9.23
C ILE A 298 -14.47 12.64 -10.04
N TYR A 299 -13.85 11.51 -9.67
CA TYR A 299 -14.18 10.16 -10.14
C TYR A 299 -13.70 9.10 -9.16
#